data_AF-A0A2N9JJX6-F1
#
_entry.id   AF-A0A2N9JJX6-F1
#
_cell.length_a   1.000
_cell.length_b   1.000
_cell.length_c   1.000
_cell.angle_alpha   90.00
_cell.angle_beta   90.00
_cell.angle_gamma   90.00
#
_symmetry.space_group_name_H-M   'P 1'
#
loop_
_entity.id
_entity.type
_entity.pdbx_description
1 polymer ?
#
loop_
_entity_poly.entity_id
_entity_poly.type
_entity_poly.pdbx_seq_one_letter_code
_entity_poly.pdbx_strand_id
1 'polypeptide(L)'
;MVEVGNNVQAIFGTQADALKSDINNTLVANPTDPIETVAALEEVAPAAAVATVDVPSTTIVAPVAGRPVALKDVPDATFAQGLVGYGLAIDPPREVVDAVAPVAGSVMKLWPHAYVVLTDDQVGVLVHLGIDTVQLNGEGFTTHVAEGDRVEVGQKVITYDVPAVEATGRNPIIPVLVMERQADGVAFTDAVIGDHVAALDALFSTR
;
A
#
# COMPACT_ATOMS: atom_id res chain seq x y z
N MET A 1 31.18 -24.39 46.51
CA MET A 1 31.80 -23.12 46.94
C MET A 1 32.88 -22.80 45.93
N VAL A 2 32.64 -21.77 45.11
CA VAL A 2 33.52 -20.71 44.61
C VAL A 2 32.70 -20.03 43.50
N GLU A 3 32.33 -18.80 43.77
CA GLU A 3 31.73 -17.82 42.86
C GLU A 3 32.82 -17.05 42.10
N VAL A 4 32.37 -16.20 41.16
CA VAL A 4 33.07 -15.15 40.38
C VAL A 4 33.62 -15.63 39.02
N GLY A 5 33.37 -15.02 37.86
CA GLY A 5 32.80 -13.69 37.57
C GLY A 5 32.26 -13.57 36.13
N ASN A 6 31.78 -12.37 35.83
CA ASN A 6 30.71 -12.08 34.88
C ASN A 6 31.19 -11.18 33.73
N ASN A 7 31.69 -11.71 32.60
CA ASN A 7 32.12 -10.86 31.48
C ASN A 7 31.75 -11.45 30.10
N VAL A 8 31.00 -10.67 29.30
CA VAL A 8 30.66 -10.91 27.89
C VAL A 8 31.79 -10.38 26.99
N GLN A 9 32.15 -11.11 25.94
CA GLN A 9 32.89 -10.55 24.80
C GLN A 9 32.57 -11.33 23.51
N ALA A 10 31.73 -10.75 22.64
CA ALA A 10 31.56 -11.20 21.26
C ALA A 10 32.38 -10.29 20.35
N ILE A 11 33.23 -10.91 19.52
CA ILE A 11 34.17 -10.25 18.61
C ILE A 11 33.42 -9.79 17.35
N PHE A 12 33.50 -8.51 17.02
CA PHE A 12 33.07 -7.96 15.74
C PHE A 12 34.12 -8.28 14.67
N GLY A 13 33.75 -9.08 13.68
CA GLY A 13 34.56 -9.37 12.49
C GLY A 13 34.32 -8.34 11.39
N THR A 14 35.42 -7.83 10.83
CA THR A 14 35.44 -6.87 9.71
C THR A 14 35.72 -7.57 8.37
N GLN A 15 34.96 -7.15 7.36
CA GLN A 15 35.33 -7.04 5.94
C GLN A 15 35.51 -8.28 5.04
N ALA A 16 34.83 -8.14 3.89
CA ALA A 16 35.30 -8.37 2.52
C ALA A 16 35.21 -9.79 1.93
N ASP A 17 34.24 -9.93 1.01
CA ASP A 17 34.42 -10.75 -0.19
C ASP A 17 34.17 -9.88 -1.43
N ALA A 18 35.25 -9.61 -2.16
CA ALA A 18 35.29 -8.81 -3.37
C ALA A 18 35.12 -9.70 -4.60
N LEU A 19 34.20 -9.32 -5.49
CA LEU A 19 33.95 -9.97 -6.77
C LEU A 19 35.02 -9.52 -7.79
N LYS A 20 35.71 -10.51 -8.37
CA LYS A 20 36.73 -10.41 -9.42
C LYS A 20 36.16 -9.93 -10.76
N SER A 21 36.79 -8.92 -11.38
CA SER A 21 36.91 -8.85 -12.84
C SER A 21 38.13 -8.03 -13.25
N ASP A 22 38.95 -8.64 -14.10
CA ASP A 22 40.28 -8.22 -14.54
C ASP A 22 40.27 -7.04 -15.53
N ILE A 23 41.15 -6.04 -15.33
CA ILE A 23 41.78 -5.28 -16.43
C ILE A 23 43.24 -4.98 -16.03
N ASN A 24 44.16 -5.71 -16.64
CA ASN A 24 45.59 -5.51 -16.47
C ASN A 24 46.10 -4.45 -17.47
N ASN A 25 46.58 -3.33 -16.90
CA ASN A 25 47.88 -2.67 -17.15
C ASN A 25 48.21 -2.12 -18.55
N THR A 26 48.61 -0.83 -18.61
CA THR A 26 49.95 -0.40 -19.10
C THR A 26 50.20 1.06 -18.69
N LEU A 27 51.22 1.26 -17.86
CA LEU A 27 51.90 2.52 -17.55
C LEU A 27 53.22 2.58 -18.34
N VAL A 28 53.51 3.69 -19.03
CA VAL A 28 54.89 4.23 -19.20
C VAL A 28 54.83 5.77 -19.28
N ALA A 29 55.70 6.42 -18.49
CA ALA A 29 55.91 7.86 -18.31
C ALA A 29 56.49 8.55 -19.59
N ASN A 30 56.57 9.89 -19.77
CA ASN A 30 57.11 10.97 -18.92
C ASN A 30 56.86 12.37 -19.62
N PRO A 31 57.24 13.53 -19.01
CA PRO A 31 56.60 14.85 -19.12
C PRO A 31 57.30 15.87 -20.07
N THR A 32 56.60 16.97 -20.42
CA THR A 32 57.18 18.32 -20.71
C THR A 32 56.07 19.39 -20.88
N ASP A 33 56.02 20.33 -19.91
CA ASP A 33 55.62 21.76 -19.84
C ASP A 33 54.93 22.53 -21.00
N PRO A 34 54.34 23.75 -20.78
CA PRO A 34 53.95 24.45 -19.54
C PRO A 34 52.49 25.03 -19.53
N ILE A 35 52.13 25.56 -18.36
CA ILE A 35 50.89 26.27 -17.98
C ILE A 35 50.68 27.56 -18.78
N GLU A 36 49.46 27.78 -19.30
CA GLU A 36 48.93 29.13 -19.55
C GLU A 36 47.61 29.35 -18.79
N THR A 37 47.62 30.37 -17.94
CA THR A 37 46.46 30.96 -17.28
C THR A 37 45.76 31.92 -18.23
N VAL A 38 44.45 31.74 -18.44
CA VAL A 38 43.55 32.85 -18.77
C VAL A 38 42.24 32.70 -18.00
N ALA A 39 41.88 33.79 -17.34
CA ALA A 39 40.71 33.97 -16.50
C ALA A 39 39.44 34.18 -17.33
N ALA A 40 38.33 33.59 -16.89
CA ALA A 40 37.02 34.23 -16.82
C ALA A 40 36.08 33.34 -15.98
N LEU A 41 35.55 33.89 -14.89
CA LEU A 41 34.52 33.27 -14.07
C LEU A 41 33.16 33.53 -14.74
N GLU A 42 32.56 32.50 -15.32
CA GLU A 42 31.11 32.46 -15.56
C GLU A 42 30.51 31.38 -14.67
N GLU A 43 29.62 31.81 -13.78
CA GLU A 43 28.83 31.00 -12.87
C GLU A 43 27.82 30.18 -13.68
N VAL A 44 28.15 28.90 -13.91
CA VAL A 44 27.23 27.95 -14.54
C VAL A 44 26.33 27.37 -13.43
N ALA A 45 25.03 27.64 -13.56
CA ALA A 45 23.95 27.17 -12.71
C ALA A 45 24.10 25.67 -12.34
N PRO A 46 23.70 25.26 -11.12
CA PRO A 46 23.96 23.91 -10.63
C PRO A 46 23.31 22.83 -11.49
N ALA A 47 24.09 21.76 -11.62
CA ALA A 47 23.84 20.51 -12.28
C ALA A 47 22.39 20.00 -12.14
N ALA A 48 21.89 19.53 -13.28
CA ALA A 48 20.65 18.80 -13.49
C ALA A 48 20.19 17.99 -12.28
N ALA A 49 18.95 18.25 -11.87
CA ALA A 49 18.18 17.36 -11.03
C ALA A 49 18.25 15.94 -11.59
N VAL A 50 18.63 14.98 -10.75
CA VAL A 50 18.33 13.58 -11.00
C VAL A 50 16.82 13.51 -11.22
N ALA A 51 16.39 13.20 -12.44
CA ALA A 51 14.99 12.93 -12.70
C ALA A 51 14.58 11.75 -11.81
N THR A 52 13.79 12.02 -10.79
CA THR A 52 13.06 10.98 -10.08
C THR A 52 12.23 10.27 -11.14
N VAL A 53 12.48 8.98 -11.35
CA VAL A 53 11.54 8.14 -12.09
C VAL A 53 10.24 8.24 -11.31
N ASP A 54 9.23 8.89 -11.89
CA ASP A 54 7.90 8.99 -11.32
C ASP A 54 7.30 7.59 -11.44
N VAL A 55 7.46 6.79 -10.39
CA VAL A 55 6.90 5.44 -10.34
C VAL A 55 5.39 5.62 -10.19
N PRO A 56 4.56 5.08 -11.12
CA PRO A 56 3.12 5.31 -11.08
C PRO A 56 2.55 4.81 -9.76
N SER A 57 2.01 5.75 -8.96
CA SER A 57 1.39 5.46 -7.67
C SER A 57 -0.12 5.53 -7.76
N THR A 58 -0.82 4.49 -7.29
CA THR A 58 -2.27 4.53 -7.13
C THR A 58 -2.60 4.91 -5.69
N THR A 59 -3.37 5.97 -5.48
CA THR A 59 -3.90 6.32 -4.15
C THR A 59 -5.26 5.66 -3.94
N ILE A 60 -5.42 4.93 -2.84
CA ILE A 60 -6.64 4.26 -2.43
C ILE A 60 -7.30 5.13 -1.37
N VAL A 61 -8.56 5.50 -1.58
CA VAL A 61 -9.35 6.26 -0.59
C VAL A 61 -10.30 5.38 0.21
N ALA A 62 -10.78 5.87 1.34
CA ALA A 62 -11.70 5.16 2.21
C ALA A 62 -13.06 4.96 1.51
N PRO A 63 -13.51 3.71 1.28
CA PRO A 63 -14.80 3.44 0.65
C PRO A 63 -15.99 3.73 1.58
N VAL A 64 -15.75 3.80 2.90
CA VAL A 64 -16.73 4.15 3.94
C VAL A 64 -15.98 4.92 5.02
N ALA A 65 -16.65 5.84 5.71
CA ALA A 65 -16.11 6.44 6.93
C ALA A 65 -15.99 5.40 8.06
N GLY A 66 -15.09 5.61 9.02
CA GLY A 66 -14.99 4.75 10.19
C GLY A 66 -13.63 4.79 10.84
N ARG A 67 -13.37 3.82 11.72
CA ARG A 67 -12.07 3.69 12.38
C ARG A 67 -11.16 2.76 11.57
N PRO A 68 -9.95 3.20 11.16
CA PRO A 68 -8.97 2.30 10.56
C PRO A 68 -8.57 1.18 11.54
N VAL A 69 -8.39 -0.02 11.01
CA VAL A 69 -7.97 -1.23 11.74
C VAL A 69 -6.83 -1.87 10.94
N ALA A 70 -5.74 -2.21 11.63
CA ALA A 70 -4.64 -2.89 10.97
C ALA A 70 -5.10 -4.26 10.46
N LEU A 71 -4.64 -4.66 9.28
CA LEU A 71 -5.11 -5.89 8.64
C LEU A 71 -4.89 -7.13 9.54
N LYS A 72 -3.76 -7.17 10.27
CA LYS A 72 -3.44 -8.23 11.25
C LYS A 72 -4.44 -8.38 12.41
N ASP A 73 -5.22 -7.35 12.70
CA ASP A 73 -6.20 -7.31 13.80
C ASP A 73 -7.62 -7.66 13.29
N VAL A 74 -7.78 -7.91 11.99
CA VAL A 74 -9.02 -8.44 11.40
C VAL A 74 -9.25 -9.88 11.89
N PRO A 75 -10.45 -10.24 12.35
CA PRO A 75 -10.76 -11.57 12.89
C PRO A 75 -11.01 -12.61 11.78
N ASP A 76 -10.15 -12.64 10.77
CA ASP A 76 -10.14 -13.62 9.70
C ASP A 76 -8.70 -13.86 9.25
N ALA A 77 -8.27 -15.12 9.21
CA ALA A 77 -6.89 -15.47 8.92
C ALA A 77 -6.48 -15.15 7.47
N THR A 78 -7.42 -15.22 6.53
CA THR A 78 -7.18 -14.98 5.10
C THR A 78 -6.81 -13.52 4.86
N PHE A 79 -7.51 -12.59 5.51
CA PHE A 79 -7.15 -11.18 5.51
C PHE A 79 -5.96 -10.88 6.42
N ALA A 80 -5.97 -11.33 7.68
CA ALA A 80 -4.97 -10.95 8.67
C ALA A 80 -3.54 -11.38 8.33
N GLN A 81 -3.39 -12.47 7.58
CA GLN A 81 -2.10 -12.95 7.10
C GLN A 81 -1.68 -12.34 5.75
N GLY A 82 -2.50 -11.45 5.17
CA GLY A 82 -2.23 -10.82 3.88
C GLY A 82 -2.31 -11.77 2.68
N LEU A 83 -3.02 -12.90 2.79
CA LEU A 83 -3.08 -13.92 1.73
C LEU A 83 -3.80 -13.41 0.48
N VAL A 84 -4.75 -12.48 0.64
CA VAL A 84 -5.51 -11.87 -0.47
C VAL A 84 -4.79 -10.65 -1.05
N GLY A 85 -4.01 -9.95 -0.23
CA GLY A 85 -3.40 -8.68 -0.57
C GLY A 85 -3.00 -7.87 0.64
N TYR A 86 -2.55 -6.64 0.38
CA TYR A 86 -2.03 -5.71 1.40
C TYR A 86 -2.92 -4.47 1.49
N GLY A 87 -3.07 -3.96 2.71
CA GLY A 87 -3.93 -2.81 2.98
C GLY A 87 -4.30 -2.75 4.46
N LEU A 88 -5.52 -2.31 4.73
CA LEU A 88 -6.08 -2.20 6.07
C LEU A 88 -7.55 -2.59 6.05
N ALA A 89 -8.21 -2.51 7.20
CA ALA A 89 -9.65 -2.62 7.27
C ALA A 89 -10.27 -1.40 7.96
N ILE A 90 -11.57 -1.19 7.77
CA ILE A 90 -12.33 -0.11 8.41
C ILE A 90 -13.40 -0.73 9.30
N ASP A 91 -13.48 -0.29 10.55
CA ASP A 91 -14.64 -0.55 11.41
C ASP A 91 -15.69 0.54 11.17
N PRO A 92 -16.81 0.22 10.46
CA PRO A 92 -17.77 1.23 10.01
C PRO A 92 -18.72 1.70 11.14
N PRO A 93 -19.43 2.82 10.96
CA PRO A 93 -20.53 3.19 11.86
C PRO A 93 -21.66 2.15 11.81
N ARG A 94 -22.44 2.06 12.89
CA ARG A 94 -23.54 1.08 13.04
C ARG A 94 -24.83 1.64 12.46
N GLU A 95 -24.79 1.90 11.17
CA GLU A 95 -25.89 2.45 10.39
C GLU A 95 -25.84 1.91 8.95
N VAL A 96 -26.84 2.26 8.15
CA VAL A 96 -26.80 1.95 6.72
C VAL A 96 -25.82 2.90 6.04
N VAL A 97 -24.80 2.35 5.40
CA VAL A 97 -23.72 3.12 4.75
C VAL A 97 -23.65 2.86 3.25
N ASP A 98 -23.14 3.82 2.51
CA ASP A 98 -22.80 3.66 1.10
C ASP A 98 -21.30 3.38 0.96
N ALA A 99 -20.95 2.19 0.49
CA ALA A 99 -19.61 1.85 0.06
C ALA A 99 -19.35 2.38 -1.35
N VAL A 100 -18.36 3.25 -1.46
CA VAL A 100 -18.00 3.94 -2.71
C VAL A 100 -16.71 3.41 -3.32
N ALA A 101 -16.54 3.57 -4.63
CA ALA A 101 -15.34 3.16 -5.34
C ALA A 101 -14.09 3.85 -4.77
N PRO A 102 -13.10 3.09 -4.25
CA PRO A 102 -11.92 3.67 -3.60
C PRO A 102 -10.85 4.13 -4.60
N VAL A 103 -11.01 3.78 -5.87
CA VAL A 103 -10.18 4.16 -7.02
C VAL A 103 -11.08 4.29 -8.25
N ALA A 104 -10.65 5.04 -9.26
CA ALA A 104 -11.30 5.03 -10.57
C ALA A 104 -10.83 3.81 -11.38
N GLY A 105 -11.72 3.28 -12.23
CA GLY A 105 -11.38 2.12 -13.05
C GLY A 105 -12.61 1.34 -13.51
N SER A 106 -12.40 0.05 -13.81
CA SER A 106 -13.47 -0.86 -14.20
C SER A 106 -13.81 -1.82 -13.07
N VAL A 107 -15.09 -2.05 -12.81
CA VAL A 107 -15.58 -3.05 -11.84
C VAL A 107 -15.30 -4.45 -12.40
N MET A 108 -14.19 -5.05 -11.99
CA MET A 108 -13.73 -6.35 -12.48
C MET A 108 -14.57 -7.51 -11.93
N LYS A 109 -14.96 -7.40 -10.65
CA LYS A 109 -15.83 -8.35 -9.97
C LYS A 109 -16.81 -7.64 -9.05
N LEU A 110 -18.02 -8.17 -8.99
CA LEU A 110 -19.07 -7.66 -8.12
C LEU A 110 -19.84 -8.84 -7.52
N TRP A 111 -19.78 -8.93 -6.19
CA TRP A 111 -20.67 -9.73 -5.36
C TRP A 111 -21.51 -8.79 -4.49
N PRO A 112 -22.65 -9.24 -3.96
CA PRO A 112 -23.46 -8.39 -3.10
C PRO A 112 -22.70 -7.77 -1.92
N HIS A 113 -21.72 -8.49 -1.36
CA HIS A 113 -20.95 -8.08 -0.19
C HIS A 113 -19.53 -7.60 -0.51
N ALA A 114 -19.09 -7.63 -1.77
CA ALA A 114 -17.69 -7.31 -2.11
C ALA A 114 -17.54 -6.88 -3.58
N TYR A 115 -16.55 -6.06 -3.87
CA TYR A 115 -16.24 -5.65 -5.23
C TYR A 115 -14.76 -5.42 -5.45
N VAL A 116 -14.33 -5.62 -6.69
CA VAL A 116 -12.96 -5.35 -7.14
C VAL A 116 -12.99 -4.29 -8.24
N VAL A 117 -12.31 -3.17 -8.01
CA VAL A 117 -12.07 -2.16 -9.04
C VAL A 117 -10.66 -2.34 -9.58
N LEU A 118 -10.52 -2.50 -10.89
CA LEU A 118 -9.23 -2.56 -11.57
C LEU A 118 -8.94 -1.18 -12.18
N THR A 119 -7.84 -0.55 -11.74
CA THR A 119 -7.38 0.71 -12.33
C THR A 119 -6.85 0.50 -13.73
N ASP A 120 -6.68 1.60 -14.49
CA ASP A 120 -6.06 1.52 -15.81
C ASP A 120 -4.61 1.00 -15.75
N ASP A 121 -3.91 1.29 -14.65
CA ASP A 121 -2.56 0.80 -14.34
C ASP A 121 -2.53 -0.66 -13.82
N GLN A 122 -3.64 -1.38 -13.97
CA GLN A 122 -3.79 -2.79 -13.60
C GLN A 122 -3.59 -3.07 -12.09
N VAL A 123 -3.92 -2.10 -11.24
CA VAL A 123 -3.97 -2.29 -9.78
C VAL A 123 -5.38 -2.71 -9.39
N GLY A 124 -5.53 -3.94 -8.90
CA GLY A 124 -6.81 -4.46 -8.41
C GLY A 124 -7.04 -4.05 -6.96
N VAL A 125 -8.13 -3.34 -6.67
CA VAL A 125 -8.50 -2.94 -5.30
C VAL A 125 -9.76 -3.67 -4.87
N LEU A 126 -9.64 -4.50 -3.83
CA LEU A 126 -10.75 -5.20 -3.20
C LEU A 126 -11.34 -4.39 -2.05
N VAL A 127 -12.66 -4.28 -2.02
CA VAL A 127 -13.43 -3.89 -0.85
C VAL A 127 -14.36 -5.04 -0.48
N HIS A 128 -14.22 -5.56 0.74
CA HIS A 128 -15.02 -6.67 1.25
C HIS A 128 -15.84 -6.19 2.46
N LEU A 129 -17.16 -6.26 2.41
CA LEU A 129 -18.08 -5.69 3.40
C LEU A 129 -18.45 -6.75 4.44
N GLY A 130 -17.86 -6.64 5.64
CA GLY A 130 -18.01 -7.62 6.72
C GLY A 130 -17.20 -8.90 6.52
N ILE A 131 -17.17 -9.78 7.52
CA ILE A 131 -16.49 -11.09 7.48
C ILE A 131 -17.52 -12.21 7.37
N ASP A 132 -17.21 -13.22 6.57
CA ASP A 132 -18.08 -14.35 6.23
C ASP A 132 -19.43 -13.96 5.58
N THR A 133 -19.61 -12.71 5.17
CA THR A 133 -20.87 -12.14 4.65
C THR A 133 -21.30 -12.72 3.31
N VAL A 134 -20.42 -13.44 2.61
CA VAL A 134 -20.78 -14.28 1.45
C VAL A 134 -21.94 -15.24 1.75
N GLN A 135 -22.00 -15.74 2.98
CA GLN A 135 -23.03 -16.70 3.44
C GLN A 135 -24.43 -16.07 3.57
N LEU A 136 -24.55 -14.75 3.50
CA LEU A 136 -25.83 -14.03 3.56
C LEU A 136 -26.57 -14.00 2.21
N ASN A 137 -25.95 -14.49 1.13
CA ASN A 137 -26.57 -14.55 -0.21
C ASN A 137 -27.17 -13.20 -0.68
N GLY A 138 -26.59 -12.08 -0.24
CA GLY A 138 -27.01 -10.72 -0.59
C GLY A 138 -27.95 -10.04 0.38
N GLU A 139 -28.43 -10.72 1.43
CA GLU A 139 -29.18 -10.06 2.50
C GLU A 139 -28.30 -9.01 3.22
N GLY A 140 -28.84 -7.80 3.40
CA GLY A 140 -28.12 -6.66 3.99
C GLY A 140 -27.31 -5.83 2.99
N PHE A 141 -27.37 -6.14 1.69
CA PHE A 141 -26.63 -5.43 0.66
C PHE A 141 -27.50 -5.03 -0.54
N THR A 142 -27.17 -3.90 -1.17
CA THR A 142 -27.80 -3.47 -2.44
C THR A 142 -26.72 -2.95 -3.37
N THR A 143 -26.56 -3.57 -4.54
CA THR A 143 -25.60 -3.16 -5.57
C THR A 143 -26.17 -2.04 -6.46
N HIS A 144 -25.34 -1.06 -6.83
CA HIS A 144 -25.72 0.11 -7.64
C HIS A 144 -25.02 0.20 -9.00
N VAL A 145 -24.11 -0.73 -9.27
CA VAL A 145 -23.36 -0.87 -10.52
C VAL A 145 -23.39 -2.34 -10.96
N ALA A 146 -22.88 -2.63 -12.15
CA ALA A 146 -22.71 -3.97 -12.68
C ALA A 146 -21.22 -4.32 -12.89
N GLU A 147 -20.92 -5.62 -13.00
CA GLU A 147 -19.60 -6.05 -13.48
C GLU A 147 -19.35 -5.50 -14.89
N GLY A 148 -18.14 -4.98 -15.12
CA GLY A 148 -17.73 -4.34 -16.36
C GLY A 148 -18.01 -2.83 -16.43
N ASP A 149 -18.77 -2.26 -15.50
CA ASP A 149 -19.01 -0.81 -15.45
C ASP A 149 -17.72 -0.05 -15.15
N ARG A 150 -17.61 1.16 -15.72
CA ARG A 150 -16.59 2.15 -15.36
C ARG A 150 -17.09 2.97 -14.17
N VAL A 151 -16.22 3.16 -13.17
CA VAL A 151 -16.53 3.95 -11.97
C VAL A 151 -15.47 5.02 -11.73
N GLU A 152 -15.91 6.16 -11.22
CA GLU A 152 -15.03 7.23 -10.72
C GLU A 152 -14.80 7.07 -9.21
N VAL A 153 -13.73 7.67 -8.68
CA VAL A 153 -13.48 7.72 -7.23
C VAL A 153 -14.69 8.31 -6.53
N GLY A 154 -15.18 7.61 -5.51
CA GLY A 154 -16.33 8.04 -4.71
C GLY A 154 -17.70 7.77 -5.32
N GLN A 155 -17.77 7.14 -6.50
CA GLN A 155 -19.04 6.65 -7.02
C GLN A 155 -19.60 5.54 -6.12
N LYS A 156 -20.89 5.60 -5.81
CA LYS A 156 -21.58 4.57 -5.02
C LYS A 156 -21.55 3.22 -5.73
N VAL A 157 -21.13 2.16 -5.01
CA VAL A 157 -21.04 0.78 -5.52
C VAL A 157 -22.04 -0.13 -4.82
N ILE A 158 -22.04 -0.17 -3.48
CA ILE A 158 -22.95 -0.99 -2.67
C ILE A 158 -23.48 -0.18 -1.49
N THR A 159 -24.78 -0.26 -1.21
CA THR A 159 -25.32 0.12 0.11
C THR A 159 -25.27 -1.08 1.05
N TYR A 160 -24.76 -0.86 2.26
CA TYR A 160 -24.50 -1.88 3.27
C TYR A 160 -25.27 -1.57 4.55
N ASP A 161 -26.19 -2.45 4.94
CA ASP A 161 -26.93 -2.38 6.21
C ASP A 161 -26.09 -3.04 7.32
N VAL A 162 -25.21 -2.25 7.93
CA VAL A 162 -24.29 -2.71 8.98
C VAL A 162 -25.04 -3.34 10.16
N PRO A 163 -26.10 -2.71 10.72
CA PRO A 163 -26.88 -3.31 11.81
C PRO A 163 -27.53 -4.65 11.43
N ALA A 164 -28.08 -4.78 10.23
CA ALA A 164 -28.70 -6.04 9.80
C ALA A 164 -27.67 -7.16 9.71
N VAL A 165 -26.47 -6.89 9.20
CA VAL A 165 -25.40 -7.88 9.12
C VAL A 165 -24.83 -8.23 10.50
N GLU A 166 -24.60 -7.25 11.37
CA GLU A 166 -24.17 -7.51 12.76
C GLU A 166 -25.20 -8.36 13.52
N ALA A 167 -26.50 -8.14 13.29
CA ALA A 167 -27.58 -8.91 13.90
C ALA A 167 -27.56 -10.41 13.51
N THR A 168 -26.88 -10.78 12.43
CA THR A 168 -26.65 -12.19 12.05
C THR A 168 -25.45 -12.84 12.80
N GLY A 169 -24.76 -12.08 13.65
CA GLY A 169 -23.58 -12.52 14.39
C GLY A 169 -22.27 -12.40 13.60
N ARG A 170 -22.28 -11.68 12.48
CA ARG A 170 -21.09 -11.45 11.64
C ARG A 170 -20.36 -10.19 12.04
N ASN A 171 -19.05 -10.19 11.84
CA ASN A 171 -18.23 -9.00 12.09
C ASN A 171 -18.40 -8.00 10.92
N PRO A 172 -18.69 -6.72 11.16
CA PRO A 172 -18.97 -5.77 10.10
C PRO A 172 -17.73 -5.16 9.45
N ILE A 173 -16.54 -5.45 9.97
CA ILE A 173 -15.28 -4.84 9.54
C ILE A 173 -15.09 -5.00 8.03
N ILE A 174 -14.56 -3.96 7.40
CA ILE A 174 -14.47 -3.83 5.94
C ILE A 174 -13.00 -3.89 5.51
N PRO A 175 -12.46 -5.06 5.11
CA PRO A 175 -11.15 -5.12 4.46
C PRO A 175 -11.10 -4.30 3.16
N VAL A 176 -10.06 -3.48 3.02
CA VAL A 176 -9.74 -2.66 1.83
C VAL A 176 -8.29 -2.94 1.43
N LEU A 177 -8.09 -3.62 0.31
CA LEU A 177 -6.80 -4.20 -0.06
C LEU A 177 -6.45 -3.89 -1.51
N VAL A 178 -5.15 -3.84 -1.79
CA VAL A 178 -4.63 -4.05 -3.14
C VAL A 178 -4.33 -5.53 -3.32
N MET A 179 -4.94 -6.12 -4.35
CA MET A 179 -4.73 -7.49 -4.80
C MET A 179 -3.42 -7.54 -5.60
N GLU A 180 -2.51 -8.44 -5.23
CA GLU A 180 -1.19 -8.66 -5.83
C GLU A 180 -0.21 -7.46 -5.84
N ARG A 181 0.57 -7.32 -4.77
CA ARG A 181 1.93 -6.75 -4.75
C ARG A 181 2.73 -7.38 -3.63
N GLN A 182 4.06 -7.32 -3.68
CA GLN A 182 4.89 -7.59 -2.50
C GLN A 182 4.63 -6.50 -1.43
N ALA A 183 4.82 -6.82 -0.15
CA ALA A 183 4.45 -5.93 0.97
C ALA A 183 5.13 -4.54 0.91
N ASP A 184 6.32 -4.46 0.31
CA ASP A 184 7.14 -3.27 0.14
C ASP A 184 6.56 -2.25 -0.85
N GLY A 185 5.56 -2.61 -1.65
CA GLY A 185 4.87 -1.74 -2.59
C GLY A 185 3.70 -0.94 -2.01
N VAL A 186 3.43 -0.98 -0.70
CA VAL A 186 2.30 -0.26 -0.08
C VAL A 186 2.79 0.72 0.99
N ALA A 187 2.41 1.99 0.86
CA ALA A 187 2.72 3.05 1.81
C ALA A 187 1.45 3.68 2.38
N PHE A 188 1.30 3.67 3.70
CA PHE A 188 0.14 4.26 4.39
C PHE A 188 0.28 5.77 4.56
N THR A 189 -0.85 6.49 4.54
CA THR A 189 -0.90 7.94 4.73
C THR A 189 -1.01 8.31 6.22
N ASP A 190 -0.73 9.58 6.54
CA ASP A 190 -0.92 10.11 7.91
C ASP A 190 -2.40 10.11 8.34
N ALA A 191 -3.35 10.15 7.40
CA ALA A 191 -4.79 10.08 7.71
C ALA A 191 -5.17 8.74 8.37
N VAL A 192 -4.43 7.66 8.09
CA VAL A 192 -4.61 6.35 8.74
C VAL A 192 -4.06 6.32 10.16
N ILE A 193 -3.19 7.27 10.54
CA ILE A 193 -2.59 7.35 11.88
C ILE A 193 -3.59 7.95 12.90
N GLY A 194 -4.76 8.42 12.46
CA GLY A 194 -5.83 8.94 13.31
C GLY A 194 -6.89 7.91 13.75
N ASP A 195 -7.69 8.27 14.75
CA ASP A 195 -8.76 7.42 15.30
C ASP A 195 -9.97 7.25 14.35
N HIS A 196 -10.06 8.05 13.29
CA HIS A 196 -11.21 8.07 12.37
C HIS A 196 -10.81 8.60 10.99
N VAL A 197 -11.35 7.99 9.93
CA VAL A 197 -11.26 8.46 8.54
C VAL A 197 -12.66 8.79 8.03
N ALA A 198 -12.81 9.89 7.31
CA ALA A 198 -14.01 10.16 6.53
C ALA A 198 -13.99 9.31 5.25
N ALA A 199 -15.17 9.11 4.64
CA ALA A 199 -15.22 8.55 3.29
C ALA A 199 -14.43 9.47 2.35
N LEU A 200 -13.68 8.87 1.42
CA LEU A 200 -12.78 9.54 0.49
C LEU A 200 -11.47 10.09 1.07
N ASP A 201 -11.23 9.98 2.38
CA ASP A 201 -9.90 10.24 2.92
C ASP A 201 -8.90 9.22 2.34
N ALA A 202 -7.70 9.68 1.99
CA ALA A 202 -6.66 8.81 1.45
C ALA A 202 -6.18 7.82 2.53
N LEU A 203 -6.23 6.52 2.24
CA LEU A 203 -5.79 5.47 3.16
C LEU A 203 -4.31 5.12 2.95
N PHE A 204 -3.97 4.73 1.74
CA PHE A 204 -2.63 4.30 1.38
C PHE A 204 -2.42 4.44 -0.11
N SER A 205 -1.17 4.41 -0.53
CA SER A 205 -0.76 4.44 -1.93
C SER A 205 0.09 3.24 -2.28
N THR A 206 -0.05 2.73 -3.50
CA THR A 206 0.92 1.79 -4.06
C THR A 206 2.13 2.51 -4.62
N ARG A 207 3.29 1.86 -4.60
CA ARG A 207 4.51 2.27 -5.30
C ARG A 207 5.03 1.12 -6.16
#